data_AF-A0A1W9S401-F1
#
_entry.id   AF-A0A1W9S401-F1
#
_cell.length_a   1.000
_cell.length_b   1.000
_cell.length_c   1.000
_cell.angle_alpha   90.00
_cell.angle_beta   90.00
_cell.angle_gamma   90.00
#
_symmetry.space_group_name_H-M   'P 1'
#
loop_
_entity.id
_entity.type
_entity.pdbx_description
1 polymer ?
#
loop_
_entity_poly.entity_id
_entity_poly.type
_entity_poly.pdbx_seq_one_letter_code
_entity_poly.pdbx_strand_id
1 'polypeptide(L)'
;MGTLKIKIKKPVMKSLIRLYLSFGVIMIFFIIVFNTKIFYWNVNVPFTSFIAFVSGLVINIFGGSSHVTGTHLSTAHFSINVVDGCNGLYAAAILISGVIAYPSSIAHKLLGVLIGFSAIFVLNLVRVISLLYLGQYYPDIFHEAHIFIWQPIIILWAIFIWYIWWSIIEGEKNK
;
A
#
# COMPACT_ATOMS: atom_id res chain seq x y z
N MET A 1 -25.99 -0.01 34.24
CA MET A 1 -25.12 -0.26 33.07
C MET A 1 -26.00 -0.76 31.92
N GLY A 2 -26.58 0.15 31.14
CA GLY A 2 -27.50 -0.20 30.05
C GLY A 2 -26.72 -0.68 28.83
N THR A 3 -27.00 -1.91 28.36
CA THR A 3 -26.40 -2.45 27.14
C THR A 3 -26.93 -1.68 25.94
N LEU A 4 -26.07 -0.90 25.29
CA LEU A 4 -26.37 -0.23 24.03
C LEU A 4 -26.58 -1.29 22.93
N LYS A 5 -27.82 -1.73 22.73
CA LYS A 5 -28.18 -2.61 21.60
C LYS A 5 -28.29 -1.76 20.33
N ILE A 6 -27.18 -1.59 19.62
CA ILE A 6 -27.17 -0.99 18.28
C ILE A 6 -27.99 -1.90 17.35
N LYS A 7 -29.23 -1.49 17.06
CA LYS A 7 -30.19 -2.26 16.24
C LYS A 7 -29.96 -1.93 14.75
N ILE A 8 -29.00 -2.60 14.13
CA ILE A 8 -28.69 -2.41 12.69
C ILE A 8 -29.87 -2.93 11.84
N LYS A 9 -30.40 -2.09 10.93
CA LYS A 9 -31.49 -2.47 10.03
C LYS A 9 -31.06 -3.61 9.08
N LYS A 10 -31.88 -4.65 8.91
CA LYS A 10 -31.63 -5.81 8.01
C LYS A 10 -31.12 -5.46 6.59
N PRO A 11 -31.64 -4.44 5.87
CA PRO A 11 -31.11 -4.07 4.55
C PRO A 11 -29.68 -3.52 4.61
N VAL A 12 -29.34 -2.74 5.64
CA VAL A 12 -27.97 -2.23 5.88
C VAL A 12 -27.02 -3.41 6.15
N MET A 13 -27.46 -4.39 6.96
CA MET A 13 -26.68 -5.59 7.25
C MET A 13 -26.33 -6.39 5.98
N LYS A 14 -27.29 -6.58 5.06
CA LYS A 14 -27.04 -7.31 3.79
C LYS A 14 -26.00 -6.60 2.91
N SER A 15 -26.06 -5.28 2.82
CA SER A 15 -25.09 -4.49 2.04
C SER A 15 -23.69 -4.54 2.63
N LEU A 16 -23.57 -4.48 3.96
CA LEU A 16 -22.30 -4.65 4.65
C LEU A 16 -21.71 -6.04 4.45
N ILE A 17 -22.51 -7.10 4.59
CA ILE A 17 -22.07 -8.48 4.36
C ILE A 17 -21.53 -8.63 2.93
N ARG A 18 -22.25 -8.11 1.93
CA ARG A 18 -21.79 -8.14 0.54
C ARG A 18 -20.45 -7.44 0.37
N LEU A 19 -20.30 -6.23 0.93
CA LEU A 19 -19.05 -5.46 0.88
C LEU A 19 -17.87 -6.27 1.46
N TYR A 20 -18.02 -6.78 2.68
CA TYR A 20 -16.95 -7.53 3.36
C TYR A 20 -16.63 -8.85 2.64
N LEU A 21 -17.64 -9.57 2.13
CA LEU A 21 -17.41 -10.78 1.34
C LEU A 21 -16.69 -10.49 0.03
N SER A 22 -17.13 -9.45 -0.71
CA SER A 22 -16.46 -9.03 -1.94
C SER A 22 -15.02 -8.61 -1.69
N PHE A 23 -14.78 -7.81 -0.65
CA PHE A 23 -13.43 -7.44 -0.21
C PHE A 23 -12.58 -8.68 0.09
N GLY A 24 -13.11 -9.62 0.88
CA GLY A 24 -12.41 -10.85 1.25
C GLY A 24 -12.05 -11.71 0.03
N VAL A 25 -12.98 -11.90 -0.90
CA VAL A 25 -12.74 -12.67 -2.14
C VAL A 25 -11.65 -12.00 -3.00
N ILE A 26 -11.71 -10.68 -3.18
CA ILE A 26 -10.70 -9.95 -3.98
C ILE A 26 -9.33 -10.01 -3.28
N MET A 27 -9.30 -9.88 -1.96
CA MET A 27 -8.05 -9.97 -1.19
C MET A 27 -7.44 -11.38 -1.27
N ILE A 28 -8.27 -12.44 -1.16
CA ILE A 28 -7.83 -13.83 -1.35
C ILE A 28 -7.26 -14.02 -2.77
N PHE A 29 -7.92 -13.47 -3.78
CA PHE A 29 -7.40 -13.48 -5.15
C PHE A 29 -6.01 -12.83 -5.23
N PHE A 30 -5.81 -11.63 -4.67
CA PHE A 30 -4.50 -10.99 -4.64
C PHE A 30 -3.46 -11.83 -3.90
N ILE A 31 -3.81 -12.40 -2.75
CA ILE A 31 -2.90 -13.27 -1.98
C ILE A 31 -2.46 -14.47 -2.83
N ILE A 32 -3.40 -15.16 -3.49
CA ILE A 32 -3.09 -16.30 -4.36
C ILE A 32 -2.17 -15.86 -5.50
N VAL A 33 -2.51 -14.77 -6.19
CA VAL A 33 -1.72 -14.25 -7.31
C VAL A 33 -0.32 -13.88 -6.86
N PHE A 34 -0.17 -13.14 -5.76
CA PHE A 34 1.13 -12.65 -5.28
C PHE A 34 2.07 -13.79 -4.86
N ASN A 35 1.53 -14.92 -4.39
CA ASN A 35 2.31 -16.10 -4.03
C ASN A 35 2.68 -16.99 -5.22
N THR A 36 2.30 -16.63 -6.45
CA THR A 36 2.68 -17.41 -7.64
C THR A 36 4.07 -17.01 -8.16
N LYS A 37 4.83 -18.01 -8.65
CA LYS A 37 6.14 -17.75 -9.28
C LYS A 37 6.02 -16.82 -10.50
N ILE A 38 4.93 -16.93 -11.26
CA ILE A 38 4.70 -16.10 -12.45
C ILE A 38 4.60 -14.62 -12.05
N PHE A 39 3.80 -14.30 -11.02
CA PHE A 39 3.67 -12.94 -10.53
C PHE A 39 4.98 -12.43 -9.93
N TYR A 40 5.65 -13.28 -9.15
CA TYR A 40 6.92 -12.92 -8.52
C TYR A 40 7.95 -12.44 -9.55
N TRP A 41 8.22 -13.23 -10.59
CA TRP A 41 9.26 -12.90 -11.57
C TRP A 41 8.85 -11.83 -12.59
N ASN A 42 7.57 -11.75 -12.97
CA ASN A 42 7.13 -10.86 -14.04
C ASN A 42 6.56 -9.53 -13.54
N VAL A 43 6.17 -9.44 -12.27
CA VAL A 43 5.56 -8.24 -11.70
C VAL A 43 6.30 -7.79 -10.45
N ASN A 44 6.47 -8.67 -9.46
CA ASN A 44 7.04 -8.29 -8.17
C ASN A 44 8.49 -7.79 -8.31
N VAL A 45 9.38 -8.60 -8.90
CA VAL A 45 10.80 -8.24 -9.06
C VAL A 45 10.98 -6.99 -9.94
N PRO A 46 10.35 -6.87 -11.14
CA PRO A 46 10.44 -5.66 -11.95
C PRO A 46 9.91 -4.42 -11.24
N PHE A 47 8.75 -4.53 -10.56
CA PHE A 47 8.18 -3.41 -9.82
C PHE A 47 9.06 -2.98 -8.64
N THR A 48 9.62 -3.94 -7.93
CA THR A 48 10.54 -3.70 -6.82
C THR A 48 11.84 -3.02 -7.31
N SER A 49 12.34 -3.44 -8.47
CA SER A 49 13.51 -2.82 -9.11
C SER A 49 13.20 -1.38 -9.56
N PHE A 50 11.99 -1.14 -10.07
CA PHE A 50 11.50 0.19 -10.39
C PHE A 50 11.41 1.10 -9.15
N ILE A 51 10.93 0.58 -8.02
CA ILE A 51 10.91 1.31 -6.74
C ILE A 51 12.33 1.69 -6.30
N ALA A 52 13.27 0.73 -6.35
CA ALA A 52 14.67 0.98 -6.01
C ALA A 52 15.28 2.06 -6.91
N PHE A 53 15.03 1.97 -8.23
CA PHE A 53 15.48 2.94 -9.22
C PHE A 53 14.94 4.34 -8.93
N VAL A 54 13.62 4.51 -8.77
CA VAL A 54 13.02 5.81 -8.50
C VAL A 54 13.48 6.37 -7.16
N SER A 55 13.64 5.53 -6.14
CA SER A 55 14.19 5.94 -4.84
C SER A 55 15.61 6.48 -4.98
N GLY A 56 16.46 5.80 -5.76
CA GLY A 56 17.82 6.28 -6.07
C GLY A 56 17.83 7.59 -6.84
N LEU A 57 16.95 7.75 -7.83
CA LEU A 57 16.78 9.03 -8.53
C LEU A 57 16.40 10.16 -7.58
N VAL A 58 15.44 9.94 -6.69
CA VAL A 58 15.05 10.93 -5.68
C VAL A 58 16.24 11.29 -4.80
N ILE A 59 16.97 10.30 -4.26
CA ILE A 59 18.16 10.57 -3.44
C ILE A 59 19.17 11.45 -4.18
N ASN A 60 19.44 11.14 -5.45
CA ASN A 60 20.43 11.86 -6.24
C ASN A 60 19.97 13.30 -6.59
N ILE A 61 18.68 13.50 -6.87
CA ILE A 61 18.09 14.84 -7.10
C ILE A 61 18.23 15.73 -5.86
N PHE A 62 18.09 15.16 -4.66
CA PHE A 62 18.23 15.90 -3.40
C PHE A 62 19.68 15.97 -2.87
N GLY A 63 20.67 15.71 -3.72
CA GLY A 63 22.10 15.91 -3.41
C GLY A 63 22.79 14.74 -2.72
N GLY A 64 22.13 13.59 -2.60
CA GLY A 64 22.76 12.34 -2.16
C GLY A 64 23.51 11.64 -3.29
N SER A 65 24.19 10.53 -2.96
CA SER A 65 24.84 9.65 -3.92
C SER A 65 24.40 8.21 -3.70
N SER A 66 23.61 7.69 -4.63
CA SER A 66 23.08 6.33 -4.60
C SER A 66 23.35 5.56 -5.88
N HIS A 67 23.50 4.24 -5.73
CA HIS A 67 23.65 3.29 -6.83
C HIS A 67 22.55 2.23 -6.74
N VAL A 68 22.04 1.80 -7.90
CA VAL A 68 20.94 0.82 -7.98
C VAL A 68 21.34 -0.33 -8.90
N THR A 69 21.21 -1.55 -8.42
CA THR A 69 21.43 -2.78 -9.19
C THR A 69 20.28 -3.76 -8.94
N GLY A 70 19.36 -3.87 -9.91
CA GLY A 70 18.14 -4.65 -9.74
C GLY A 70 17.29 -4.10 -8.60
N THR A 71 17.05 -4.92 -7.57
CA THR A 71 16.30 -4.55 -6.36
C THR A 71 17.18 -3.97 -5.25
N HIS A 72 18.51 -3.92 -5.44
CA HIS A 72 19.45 -3.36 -4.47
C HIS A 72 19.61 -1.86 -4.66
N LEU A 73 19.51 -1.11 -3.55
CA LEU A 73 19.76 0.32 -3.47
C LEU A 73 20.85 0.56 -2.43
N SER A 74 21.92 1.25 -2.82
CA SER A 74 23.09 1.47 -1.96
C SER A 74 23.59 2.91 -1.98
N THR A 75 24.25 3.30 -0.89
CA THR A 75 25.12 4.47 -0.76
C THR A 75 26.57 4.00 -0.64
N ALA A 76 27.51 4.92 -0.45
CA ALA A 76 28.91 4.57 -0.16
C ALA A 76 29.10 3.80 1.16
N HIS A 77 28.13 3.84 2.07
CA HIS A 77 28.28 3.33 3.43
C HIS A 77 27.28 2.22 3.80
N PHE A 78 26.23 2.05 3.01
CA PHE A 78 25.16 1.10 3.33
C PHE A 78 24.42 0.61 2.08
N SER A 79 23.77 -0.54 2.18
CA SER A 79 22.97 -1.12 1.09
C SER A 79 21.76 -1.83 1.65
N ILE A 80 20.61 -1.63 0.99
CA ILE A 80 19.40 -2.40 1.24
C ILE A 80 19.01 -3.17 -0.02
N ASN A 81 18.49 -4.37 0.18
CA ASN A 81 17.70 -5.04 -0.84
C ASN A 81 16.24 -4.72 -0.58
N VAL A 82 15.55 -4.07 -1.53
CA VAL A 82 14.10 -3.92 -1.42
C VAL A 82 13.50 -5.30 -1.66
N VAL A 83 12.95 -5.91 -0.61
CA VAL A 83 12.38 -7.26 -0.68
C VAL A 83 10.87 -7.22 -0.84
N ASP A 84 10.30 -8.38 -1.16
CA ASP A 84 8.86 -8.57 -1.16
C ASP A 84 8.24 -8.14 0.19
N GLY A 85 7.11 -7.45 0.14
CA GLY A 85 6.49 -6.78 1.31
C GLY A 85 6.97 -5.35 1.59
N CYS A 86 8.12 -4.92 1.06
CA CYS A 86 8.61 -3.53 1.15
C CYS A 86 8.30 -2.68 -0.08
N ASN A 87 7.79 -3.29 -1.14
CA ASN A 87 7.47 -2.63 -2.41
C ASN A 87 6.09 -1.96 -2.43
N GLY A 88 5.28 -2.12 -1.37
CA GLY A 88 3.96 -1.48 -1.25
C GLY A 88 2.81 -2.22 -1.96
N LEU A 89 3.07 -3.35 -2.63
CA LEU A 89 2.03 -4.09 -3.38
C LEU A 89 0.89 -4.60 -2.49
N TYR A 90 1.20 -5.07 -1.28
CA TYR A 90 0.17 -5.53 -0.34
C TYR A 90 -0.72 -4.39 0.16
N ALA A 91 -0.15 -3.21 0.44
CA ALA A 91 -0.91 -2.04 0.84
C ALA A 91 -1.81 -1.54 -0.30
N ALA A 92 -1.28 -1.54 -1.54
CA ALA A 92 -2.07 -1.27 -2.73
C ALA A 92 -3.22 -2.29 -2.91
N ALA A 93 -2.97 -3.59 -2.72
CA ALA A 93 -3.99 -4.63 -2.84
C ALA A 93 -5.13 -4.43 -1.82
N ILE A 94 -4.82 -4.03 -0.58
CA ILE A 94 -5.84 -3.68 0.42
C ILE A 94 -6.71 -2.52 -0.06
N LEU A 95 -6.09 -1.43 -0.52
CA LEU A 95 -6.82 -0.26 -1.03
C LEU A 95 -7.69 -0.63 -2.24
N ILE A 96 -7.12 -1.32 -3.23
CA ILE A 96 -7.79 -1.70 -4.48
C ILE A 96 -8.96 -2.64 -4.18
N SER A 97 -8.77 -3.61 -3.27
CA SER A 97 -9.85 -4.50 -2.83
C SER A 97 -11.00 -3.70 -2.22
N GLY A 98 -10.70 -2.70 -1.38
CA GLY A 98 -11.71 -1.81 -0.79
C GLY A 98 -12.46 -0.99 -1.84
N VAL A 99 -11.75 -0.43 -2.81
CA VAL A 99 -12.35 0.38 -3.90
C VAL A 99 -13.25 -0.48 -4.80
N ILE A 100 -12.77 -1.66 -5.21
CA ILE A 100 -13.51 -2.55 -6.11
C ILE A 100 -14.73 -3.15 -5.40
N ALA A 101 -14.61 -3.53 -4.13
CA ALA A 101 -15.71 -4.09 -3.35
C ALA A 101 -16.84 -3.09 -3.11
N TYR A 102 -16.54 -1.78 -3.08
CA TYR A 102 -17.53 -0.75 -2.82
C TYR A 102 -18.49 -0.56 -4.02
N PRO A 103 -19.81 -0.41 -3.78
CA PRO A 103 -20.77 -0.15 -4.84
C PRO A 103 -20.69 1.32 -5.31
N SER A 104 -19.88 1.56 -6.33
CA SER A 104 -19.72 2.82 -7.07
C SER A 104 -19.55 2.56 -8.57
N SER A 105 -19.70 3.59 -9.40
CA SER A 105 -19.50 3.49 -10.85
C SER A 105 -18.06 3.11 -11.21
N ILE A 106 -17.86 2.48 -12.37
CA ILE A 106 -16.53 2.06 -12.84
C ILE A 106 -15.55 3.24 -12.95
N ALA A 107 -16.00 4.41 -13.43
CA ALA A 107 -15.16 5.61 -13.52
C ALA A 107 -14.57 6.01 -12.15
N HIS A 108 -15.41 6.08 -11.12
CA HIS A 108 -14.98 6.33 -9.74
C HIS A 108 -14.02 5.28 -9.19
N LYS A 109 -14.20 4.00 -9.56
CA LYS A 109 -13.27 2.94 -9.17
C LYS A 109 -11.91 3.10 -9.83
N LEU A 110 -11.88 3.34 -11.13
CA LEU A 110 -10.62 3.54 -11.87
C LEU A 110 -9.85 4.75 -11.34
N LEU A 111 -10.54 5.87 -11.11
CA LEU A 111 -9.92 7.06 -10.53
C LEU A 111 -9.43 6.83 -9.10
N GLY A 112 -10.24 6.15 -8.27
CA GLY A 112 -9.86 5.79 -6.90
C GLY A 112 -8.66 4.87 -6.83
N VAL A 113 -8.59 3.86 -7.71
CA VAL A 113 -7.43 2.97 -7.85
C VAL A 113 -6.20 3.74 -8.32
N LEU A 114 -6.34 4.60 -9.34
CA LEU A 114 -5.20 5.35 -9.87
C LEU A 114 -4.61 6.30 -8.82
N ILE A 115 -5.45 7.17 -8.24
CA ILE A 115 -5.00 8.13 -7.22
C ILE A 115 -4.47 7.40 -5.98
N GLY A 116 -5.18 6.37 -5.52
CA GLY A 116 -4.79 5.62 -4.34
C GLY A 116 -3.49 4.85 -4.51
N PHE A 117 -3.31 4.20 -5.66
CA PHE A 117 -2.06 3.52 -5.99
C PHE A 117 -0.89 4.51 -6.06
N SER A 118 -1.06 5.66 -6.71
CA SER A 118 -0.04 6.72 -6.75
C SER A 118 0.32 7.24 -5.36
N ALA A 119 -0.65 7.42 -4.48
CA ALA A 119 -0.41 7.89 -3.11
C ALA A 119 0.32 6.84 -2.25
N ILE A 120 0.02 5.55 -2.45
CA ILE A 120 0.77 4.45 -1.82
C ILE A 120 2.20 4.39 -2.35
N PHE A 121 2.38 4.53 -3.67
CA PHE A 121 3.69 4.54 -4.31
C PHE A 121 4.58 5.65 -3.73
N VAL A 122 4.08 6.88 -3.63
CA VAL A 122 4.83 8.02 -3.06
C VAL A 122 5.26 7.74 -1.63
N LEU A 123 4.34 7.31 -0.76
CA LEU A 123 4.70 6.99 0.62
C LEU A 123 5.69 5.82 0.71
N ASN A 124 5.61 4.86 -0.22
CA ASN A 124 6.56 3.76 -0.27
C ASN A 124 7.97 4.21 -0.67
N LEU A 125 8.12 5.20 -1.55
CA LEU A 125 9.43 5.81 -1.82
C LEU A 125 10.01 6.45 -0.56
N VAL A 126 9.20 7.20 0.18
CA VAL A 126 9.62 7.79 1.47
C VAL A 126 10.07 6.70 2.44
N ARG A 127 9.32 5.60 2.55
CA ARG A 127 9.68 4.44 3.36
C ARG A 127 11.04 3.86 2.97
N VAL A 128 11.26 3.56 1.69
CA VAL A 128 12.50 2.92 1.22
C VAL A 128 13.71 3.82 1.47
N ILE A 129 13.60 5.11 1.14
CA ILE A 129 14.67 6.09 1.37
C ILE A 129 14.95 6.26 2.87
N SER A 130 13.91 6.33 3.69
CA SER A 130 14.05 6.45 5.15
C SER A 130 14.74 5.22 5.74
N LEU A 131 14.38 4.02 5.29
CA LEU A 131 15.01 2.77 5.73
C LEU A 131 16.47 2.67 5.29
N LEU A 132 16.81 3.13 4.09
CA LEU A 132 18.21 3.21 3.64
C LEU A 132 19.06 4.04 4.62
N TYR A 133 18.58 5.24 4.99
CA TYR A 133 19.33 6.10 5.90
C TYR A 133 19.27 5.64 7.36
N LEU A 134 18.16 5.07 7.80
CA LEU A 134 18.08 4.44 9.13
C LEU A 134 19.08 3.30 9.24
N GLY A 135 19.19 2.44 8.23
CA GLY A 135 20.18 1.37 8.26
C GLY A 135 21.62 1.87 8.21
N GLN A 136 21.86 3.01 7.53
CA GLN A 136 23.19 3.63 7.48
C GLN A 136 23.61 4.26 8.82
N TYR A 137 22.71 4.98 9.49
CA TYR A 137 23.06 5.79 10.68
C TYR A 137 22.64 5.16 12.01
N TYR A 138 21.61 4.32 12.01
CA TYR A 138 21.00 3.71 13.19
C TYR A 138 20.63 2.23 12.92
N PRO A 139 21.62 1.37 12.61
CA PRO A 139 21.36 -0.02 12.24
C PRO A 139 20.62 -0.80 13.34
N ASP A 140 20.84 -0.44 14.61
CA ASP A 140 20.24 -1.10 15.78
C ASP A 140 18.71 -0.98 15.84
N ILE A 141 18.11 0.02 15.16
CA ILE A 141 16.65 0.23 15.14
C ILE A 141 16.03 -0.06 13.77
N PHE A 142 16.83 -0.49 12.79
CA PHE A 142 16.37 -0.67 11.41
C PHE A 142 15.21 -1.66 11.33
N HIS A 143 15.31 -2.78 12.05
CA HIS A 143 14.31 -3.84 12.05
C HIS A 143 12.98 -3.37 12.66
N GLU A 144 13.07 -2.68 13.79
CA GLU A 144 11.94 -2.13 14.53
C GLU A 144 11.25 -1.03 13.73
N ALA A 145 12.03 -0.13 13.12
CA ALA A 145 11.48 0.90 12.25
C ALA A 145 10.79 0.28 11.02
N HIS A 146 11.37 -0.78 10.45
CA HIS A 146 10.76 -1.47 9.32
C HIS A 146 9.41 -2.10 9.69
N ILE A 147 9.34 -2.87 10.78
CA ILE A 147 8.17 -3.67 11.13
C ILE A 147 7.14 -2.90 11.96
N PHE A 148 7.56 -2.14 12.97
CA PHE A 148 6.65 -1.50 13.92
C PHE A 148 6.28 -0.06 13.56
N ILE A 149 7.06 0.60 12.70
CA ILE A 149 6.79 1.98 12.28
C ILE A 149 6.25 2.01 10.84
N TRP A 150 7.06 1.59 9.87
CA TRP A 150 6.70 1.73 8.46
C TRP A 150 5.56 0.82 8.03
N GLN A 151 5.49 -0.42 8.55
CA GLN A 151 4.42 -1.34 8.18
C GLN A 151 3.03 -0.87 8.65
N PRO A 152 2.80 -0.42 9.91
CA PRO A 152 1.52 0.17 10.28
C PRO A 152 1.22 1.46 9.52
N ILE A 153 2.22 2.34 9.33
CA ILE A 153 2.03 3.62 8.63
C ILE A 153 1.47 3.42 7.22
N ILE A 154 2.05 2.51 6.42
CA ILE A 154 1.58 2.32 5.04
C ILE A 154 0.18 1.68 4.98
N ILE A 155 -0.17 0.82 5.94
CA ILE A 155 -1.51 0.22 6.04
C ILE A 155 -2.53 1.28 6.45
N LEU A 156 -2.23 2.08 7.48
CA LEU A 156 -3.09 3.18 7.91
C LEU A 156 -3.27 4.22 6.79
N TRP A 157 -2.23 4.48 6.01
CA TRP A 157 -2.31 5.33 4.83
C TRP A 157 -3.25 4.78 3.77
N ALA A 158 -3.19 3.47 3.48
CA ALA A 158 -4.12 2.83 2.55
C ALA A 158 -5.57 2.96 3.02
N ILE A 159 -5.83 2.72 4.31
CA ILE A 159 -7.17 2.86 4.91
C ILE A 159 -7.62 4.32 4.86
N PHE A 160 -6.73 5.27 5.17
CA PHE A 160 -7.03 6.69 5.15
C PHE A 160 -7.40 7.17 3.74
N ILE A 161 -6.63 6.82 2.72
CA ILE A 161 -6.96 7.17 1.33
C ILE A 161 -8.28 6.54 0.90
N TRP A 162 -8.50 5.27 1.23
CA TRP A 162 -9.76 4.60 0.93
C TRP A 162 -10.94 5.32 1.61
N TYR A 163 -10.78 5.76 2.85
CA TYR A 163 -11.80 6.52 3.58
C TYR A 163 -12.10 7.86 2.90
N ILE A 164 -11.08 8.62 2.49
CA ILE A 164 -11.26 9.87 1.76
C ILE A 164 -12.02 9.62 0.46
N TRP A 165 -11.59 8.64 -0.34
CA TRP A 165 -12.30 8.26 -1.57
C TRP A 165 -13.77 7.90 -1.29
N TRP A 166 -14.01 7.03 -0.30
CA TRP A 166 -15.35 6.62 0.10
C TRP A 166 -16.23 7.83 0.49
N SER A 167 -15.69 8.77 1.26
CA SER A 167 -16.41 9.97 1.71
C SER A 167 -16.83 10.86 0.55
N ILE A 168 -16.01 10.95 -0.51
CA ILE A 168 -16.33 11.70 -1.73
C ILE A 168 -17.51 11.03 -2.46
N ILE A 169 -17.45 9.72 -2.64
CA ILE A 169 -18.51 8.96 -3.32
C ILE A 169 -19.85 9.06 -2.57
N GLU A 170 -19.85 8.99 -1.25
CA GLU A 170 -21.08 9.16 -0.47
C GLU A 170 -21.59 10.60 -0.48
N GLY A 171 -20.70 11.59 -0.50
CA GLY A 171 -21.07 12.99 -0.66
C GLY A 171 -21.80 13.26 -1.99
N GLU A 172 -21.40 12.58 -3.06
CA GLU A 172 -22.05 12.70 -4.38
C GLU A 172 -23.40 12.00 -4.46
N LYS A 173 -23.59 10.85 -3.80
CA LYS A 173 -24.87 10.14 -3.78
C LYS A 173 -25.98 10.86 -3.02
N ASN A 174 -25.60 11.74 -2.10
CA ASN A 174 -26.53 12.51 -1.26
C ASN A 174 -26.87 13.88 -1.86
N LYS A 175 -26.34 14.22 -3.04
CA LYS A 175 -26.72 15.39 -3.82
C LYS A 175 -27.77 15.01 -4.86
#